data_AF-A0A2G8KAN6-F1
#
_entry.id   AF-A0A2G8KAN6-F1
#
_cell.length_a   1.000
_cell.length_b   1.000
_cell.length_c   1.000
_cell.angle_alpha   90.00
_cell.angle_beta   90.00
_cell.angle_gamma   90.00
#
_symmetry.space_group_name_H-M   'P 1'
#
loop_
_entity.id
_entity.type
_entity.pdbx_description
1 polymer ?
#
loop_
_entity_poly.entity_id
_entity_poly.type
_entity_poly.pdbx_seq_one_letter_code
_entity_poly.pdbx_strand_id
1 'polypeptide(L)'
;MLGALDAGYLDGYHVFITVDVVDDAYIGANTFMGDDGRDDEANMAFDALFNVHIRKPKTELYAEFERKVREKTALPPFNNHIDDNTEVDVHAGPLFDAVLMYANALQKTLDEGYTIEDGLRIAQNMRDLNFEGIDRMVYIDENGDRNPDYSLQDHIDYDFHDFAHYEEATGNLSIITPPRWPSGLATPQETPQCGWDGEFCEVNPYVSSFLS
;
A
#
# COMPACT_ATOMS: atom_id res chain seq x y z
N MET A 1 7.53 13.10 6.07
CA MET A 1 6.44 13.91 6.67
C MET A 1 6.95 15.09 7.50
N LEU A 2 7.93 14.95 8.39
CA LEU A 2 8.48 16.09 9.16
C LEU A 2 8.92 17.29 8.29
N GLY A 3 9.55 17.05 7.13
CA GLY A 3 9.87 18.15 6.20
C GLY A 3 8.64 18.89 5.64
N ALA A 4 7.51 18.20 5.50
CA ALA A 4 6.24 18.84 5.09
C ALA A 4 5.64 19.67 6.23
N LEU A 5 5.72 19.17 7.47
CA LEU A 5 5.40 19.95 8.66
C LEU A 5 6.25 21.22 8.76
N ASP A 6 7.58 21.09 8.63
CA ASP A 6 8.53 22.21 8.71
C ASP A 6 8.30 23.25 7.60
N ALA A 7 7.84 22.81 6.44
CA ALA A 7 7.47 23.68 5.32
C ALA A 7 6.06 24.29 5.43
N GLY A 8 5.26 23.90 6.44
CA GLY A 8 3.91 24.39 6.64
C GLY A 8 2.85 23.75 5.73
N TYR A 9 3.14 22.60 5.11
CA TYR A 9 2.21 21.90 4.21
C TYR A 9 1.18 21.04 4.93
N LEU A 10 1.12 21.06 6.25
CA LEU A 10 0.06 20.39 7.03
C LEU A 10 -1.09 21.35 7.37
N ASP A 11 -1.31 22.32 6.49
CA ASP A 11 -2.26 23.43 6.60
C ASP A 11 -3.71 23.02 6.30
N GLY A 12 -3.96 21.75 5.97
CA GLY A 12 -5.26 21.25 5.57
C GLY A 12 -5.63 21.48 4.10
N TYR A 13 -4.75 22.12 3.33
CA TYR A 13 -4.89 22.30 1.88
C TYR A 13 -4.07 21.30 1.07
N HIS A 14 -3.20 20.55 1.73
CA HIS A 14 -2.43 19.46 1.14
C HIS A 14 -2.86 18.12 1.75
N VAL A 15 -2.86 17.10 0.91
CA VAL A 15 -2.94 15.70 1.32
C VAL A 15 -1.77 14.96 0.71
N PHE A 16 -1.16 14.08 1.49
CA PHE A 16 -0.07 13.24 1.03
C PHE A 16 -0.63 11.85 0.79
N ILE A 17 -0.31 11.27 -0.37
CA ILE A 17 -0.69 9.90 -0.69
C ILE A 17 0.59 9.13 -0.96
N THR A 18 0.70 7.96 -0.35
CA THR A 18 1.80 7.03 -0.57
C THR A 18 1.25 5.67 -0.98
N VAL A 19 2.04 4.94 -1.75
CA VAL A 19 1.76 3.57 -2.14
C VAL A 19 2.74 2.70 -1.38
N ASP A 20 2.21 1.86 -0.51
CA ASP A 20 2.95 0.95 0.34
C ASP A 20 3.97 1.70 1.22
N VAL A 21 3.47 2.35 2.28
CA VAL A 21 4.34 2.75 3.39
C VAL A 21 5.19 1.54 3.77
N VAL A 22 6.51 1.68 3.74
CA VAL A 22 7.46 0.60 4.08
C VAL A 22 7.04 -0.08 5.38
N ASP A 23 7.12 -1.41 5.44
CA ASP A 23 6.61 -2.22 6.56
C ASP A 23 7.08 -1.72 7.92
N ASP A 24 8.31 -1.20 7.98
CA ASP A 24 8.85 -0.55 9.17
C ASP A 24 7.87 0.53 9.66
N ALA A 25 7.42 1.46 8.82
CA ALA A 25 6.52 2.56 9.18
C ALA A 25 5.06 2.15 9.49
N TYR A 26 4.70 0.87 9.35
CA TYR A 26 3.44 0.29 9.83
C TYR A 26 3.53 -0.25 11.26
N ILE A 27 4.72 -0.66 11.69
CA ILE A 27 4.92 -1.32 12.98
C ILE A 27 5.10 -0.22 14.04
N GLY A 28 4.01 0.06 14.76
CA GLY A 28 3.96 0.98 15.89
C GLY A 28 4.87 0.56 17.05
N ALA A 29 6.13 0.98 16.98
CA ALA A 29 7.01 1.53 18.02
C ALA A 29 8.39 1.73 17.36
N ASN A 30 8.73 2.98 16.97
CA ASN A 30 10.05 3.41 16.46
C ASN A 30 10.27 3.60 14.94
N THR A 31 9.26 3.82 14.09
CA THR A 31 9.50 3.81 12.62
C THR A 31 9.05 5.06 11.83
N PHE A 32 7.97 5.74 12.21
CA PHE A 32 7.89 7.20 11.98
C PHE A 32 8.60 8.00 13.09
N MET A 33 8.82 7.35 14.22
CA MET A 33 9.53 7.86 15.38
C MET A 33 11.03 7.67 15.14
N GLY A 34 11.69 8.70 14.63
CA GLY A 34 13.13 8.70 14.45
C GLY A 34 13.87 8.88 15.78
N ASP A 35 15.18 8.66 15.80
CA ASP A 35 16.02 9.02 16.97
C ASP A 35 16.36 10.53 16.99
N ASP A 36 15.36 11.37 16.71
CA ASP A 36 15.47 12.83 16.64
C ASP A 36 14.60 13.55 17.68
N GLY A 37 13.79 12.80 18.46
CA GLY A 37 12.94 13.33 19.51
C GLY A 37 11.70 14.07 19.00
N ARG A 38 11.31 13.88 17.74
CA ARG A 38 10.15 14.53 17.10
C ARG A 38 8.97 13.58 16.89
N ASP A 39 8.85 12.55 17.71
CA ASP A 39 7.85 11.48 17.56
C ASP A 39 6.41 12.00 17.54
N ASP A 40 6.07 12.93 18.44
CA ASP A 40 4.73 13.55 18.47
C ASP A 40 4.46 14.41 17.24
N GLU A 41 5.48 15.11 16.75
CA GLU A 41 5.39 15.91 15.51
C GLU A 41 5.28 15.00 14.28
N ALA A 42 5.97 13.87 14.27
CA ALA A 42 5.88 12.87 13.22
C ALA A 42 4.49 12.22 13.21
N ASN A 43 3.97 11.83 14.38
CA ASN A 43 2.63 11.29 14.54
C ASN A 43 1.56 12.25 13.98
N MET A 44 1.61 13.52 14.39
CA MET A 44 0.73 14.57 13.85
C MET A 44 0.93 14.76 12.34
N ALA A 45 2.17 14.64 11.86
CA ALA A 45 2.45 14.80 10.45
C ALA A 45 1.88 13.67 9.58
N PHE A 46 1.78 12.47 10.14
CA PHE A 46 1.18 11.31 9.47
C PHE A 46 -0.35 11.39 9.39
N ASP A 47 -1.03 12.20 10.21
CA ASP A 47 -2.47 12.47 10.06
C ASP A 47 -2.85 13.08 8.69
N ALA A 48 -1.87 13.63 7.95
CA ALA A 48 -2.05 14.13 6.58
C ALA A 48 -1.66 13.14 5.47
N LEU A 49 -1.32 11.91 5.85
CA LEU A 49 -0.87 10.86 4.95
C LEU A 49 -1.95 9.80 4.79
N PHE A 50 -2.42 9.61 3.56
CA PHE A 50 -3.16 8.41 3.19
C PHE A 50 -2.22 7.38 2.59
N ASN A 51 -2.35 6.15 3.06
CA ASN A 51 -1.59 5.02 2.55
C ASN A 51 -2.47 4.14 1.66
N VAL A 52 -1.95 3.76 0.49
CA VAL A 52 -2.55 2.74 -0.37
C VAL A 52 -1.73 1.47 -0.20
N HIS A 53 -2.33 0.43 0.37
CA HIS A 53 -1.65 -0.80 0.74
C HIS A 53 -2.37 -2.03 0.16
N ILE A 54 -1.64 -3.12 -0.07
CA ILE A 54 -2.26 -4.38 -0.53
C ILE A 54 -3.27 -4.87 0.51
N ARG A 55 -4.48 -5.22 0.06
CA ARG A 55 -5.52 -5.68 0.98
C ARG A 55 -5.14 -7.04 1.56
N LYS A 56 -4.81 -7.06 2.85
CA LYS A 56 -4.56 -8.29 3.59
C LYS A 56 -5.87 -9.07 3.81
N PRO A 57 -5.91 -10.36 3.46
CA PRO A 57 -7.06 -11.21 3.77
C PRO A 57 -7.34 -11.34 5.26
N LYS A 58 -8.63 -11.46 5.62
CA LYS A 58 -9.09 -11.70 7.01
C LYS A 58 -9.80 -13.04 7.18
N THR A 59 -9.51 -14.01 6.30
CA THR A 59 -10.13 -15.34 6.33
C THR A 59 -9.39 -16.25 7.31
N GLU A 60 -10.11 -17.24 7.85
CA GLU A 60 -9.51 -18.26 8.72
C GLU A 60 -8.40 -19.05 8.01
N LEU A 61 -8.57 -19.30 6.71
CA LEU A 61 -7.56 -19.98 5.89
C LEU A 61 -6.26 -19.19 5.83
N TYR A 62 -6.34 -17.86 5.65
CA TYR A 62 -5.16 -17.00 5.64
C TYR A 62 -4.52 -16.90 7.03
N ALA A 63 -5.30 -16.86 8.11
CA ALA A 63 -4.76 -16.91 9.47
C ALA A 63 -3.98 -18.22 9.73
N GLU A 64 -4.48 -19.36 9.24
CA GLU A 64 -3.75 -20.62 9.31
C GLU A 64 -2.46 -20.59 8.47
N PHE A 65 -2.49 -19.94 7.30
CA PHE A 65 -1.30 -19.71 6.48
C PHE A 65 -0.25 -18.90 7.24
N GLU A 66 -0.61 -17.78 7.86
CA GLU A 66 0.31 -16.96 8.65
C GLU A 66 0.94 -17.75 9.80
N ARG A 67 0.14 -18.58 10.50
CA ARG A 67 0.67 -19.49 11.53
C ARG A 67 1.74 -20.42 10.95
N LYS A 68 1.49 -21.01 9.78
CA LYS A 68 2.48 -21.88 9.11
C LYS A 68 3.71 -21.10 8.67
N VAL A 69 3.58 -19.86 8.21
CA VAL A 69 4.72 -19.00 7.87
C VAL A 69 5.61 -18.84 9.11
N ARG A 70 5.06 -18.43 10.25
CA ARG A 70 5.79 -18.28 11.52
C ARG A 70 6.51 -19.56 11.94
N GLU A 71 5.80 -20.70 11.88
CA GLU A 71 6.36 -22.00 12.24
C GLU A 71 7.54 -22.39 11.33
N LYS A 72 7.45 -22.09 10.03
CA LYS A 72 8.48 -22.48 9.06
C LYS A 72 9.68 -21.54 9.06
N THR A 73 9.47 -20.23 9.23
CA THR A 73 10.56 -19.26 9.32
C THR A 73 11.38 -19.45 10.60
N ALA A 74 10.75 -19.90 11.69
CA ALA A 74 11.42 -20.24 12.94
C ALA A 74 12.42 -21.42 12.81
N LEU A 75 12.29 -22.25 11.79
CA LEU A 75 13.12 -23.43 11.56
C LEU A 75 14.26 -23.15 10.57
N PRO A 76 15.31 -24.01 10.53
CA PRO A 76 16.31 -23.95 9.47
C PRO A 76 15.66 -24.05 8.07
N PRO A 77 16.19 -23.33 7.06
CA PRO A 77 17.43 -22.55 7.08
C PRO A 77 17.28 -21.11 7.60
N PHE A 78 16.06 -20.62 7.78
CA PHE A 78 15.80 -19.21 8.09
C PHE A 78 16.15 -18.86 9.55
N ASN A 79 15.79 -19.73 10.50
CA ASN A 79 16.02 -19.53 11.93
C ASN A 79 15.56 -18.13 12.43
N ASN A 80 14.46 -17.63 11.88
CA ASN A 80 13.90 -16.32 12.17
C ASN A 80 12.55 -16.48 12.89
N HIS A 81 12.53 -16.13 14.18
CA HIS A 81 11.33 -16.14 15.00
C HIS A 81 10.58 -14.82 14.85
N ILE A 82 9.40 -14.87 14.26
CA ILE A 82 8.48 -13.73 14.20
C ILE A 82 7.62 -13.77 15.48
N ASP A 83 7.66 -12.72 16.29
CA ASP A 83 6.87 -12.62 17.52
C ASP A 83 5.37 -12.71 17.22
N ASP A 84 4.60 -13.30 18.13
CA ASP A 84 3.16 -13.50 17.97
C ASP A 84 2.40 -12.17 17.80
N ASN A 85 2.93 -11.06 18.33
CA ASN A 85 2.36 -9.72 18.20
C ASN A 85 2.85 -8.97 16.95
N THR A 86 3.82 -9.50 16.22
CA THR A 86 4.30 -8.91 14.95
C THR A 86 3.49 -9.50 13.81
N GLU A 87 2.95 -8.67 12.92
CA GLU A 87 2.22 -9.17 11.76
C GLU A 87 3.14 -9.93 10.78
N VAL A 88 2.61 -10.94 10.08
CA VAL A 88 3.29 -11.48 8.91
C VAL A 88 3.09 -10.50 7.76
N ASP A 89 4.20 -10.20 7.08
CA ASP A 89 4.26 -9.37 5.89
C ASP A 89 3.22 -9.83 4.85
N VAL A 90 2.44 -8.88 4.32
CA VAL A 90 1.37 -9.12 3.36
C VAL A 90 1.87 -9.78 2.07
N HIS A 91 3.13 -9.54 1.69
CA HIS A 91 3.79 -10.06 0.50
C HIS A 91 4.10 -11.57 0.60
N ALA A 92 4.03 -12.16 1.79
CA ALA A 92 4.14 -13.61 1.97
C ALA A 92 3.05 -14.38 1.20
N GLY A 93 1.83 -13.84 1.15
CA GLY A 93 0.71 -14.43 0.39
C GLY A 93 0.99 -14.45 -1.12
N PRO A 94 1.28 -13.31 -1.76
CA PRO A 94 1.70 -13.25 -3.15
C PRO A 94 2.88 -14.15 -3.52
N LEU A 95 3.88 -14.30 -2.65
CA LEU A 95 4.99 -15.24 -2.88
C LEU A 95 4.54 -16.71 -2.86
N PHE A 96 3.62 -17.06 -1.96
CA PHE A 96 2.99 -18.40 -1.96
C PHE A 96 2.23 -18.64 -3.27
N ASP A 97 1.40 -17.68 -3.68
CA ASP A 97 0.62 -17.75 -4.92
C ASP A 97 1.51 -17.84 -6.16
N ALA A 98 2.67 -17.20 -6.18
CA ALA A 98 3.62 -17.25 -7.30
C ALA A 98 4.13 -18.69 -7.57
N VAL A 99 4.30 -19.50 -6.52
CA VAL A 99 4.68 -20.92 -6.68
C VAL A 99 3.53 -21.72 -7.29
N LEU A 100 2.29 -21.44 -6.88
CA LEU A 100 1.10 -22.07 -7.47
C LEU A 100 0.91 -21.66 -8.93
N MET A 101 1.11 -20.39 -9.25
CA MET A 101 1.10 -19.85 -10.62
C MET A 101 2.11 -20.58 -11.50
N TYR A 102 3.36 -20.72 -11.03
CA TYR A 102 4.39 -21.49 -11.73
C TYR A 102 3.97 -22.95 -11.95
N ALA A 103 3.43 -23.61 -10.92
CA ALA A 103 2.99 -25.00 -11.05
C ALA A 103 1.88 -25.17 -12.11
N ASN A 104 0.89 -24.26 -12.13
CA ASN A 104 -0.17 -24.26 -13.14
C ASN A 104 0.38 -24.03 -14.56
N ALA A 105 1.25 -23.03 -14.73
CA ALA A 105 1.85 -22.72 -16.02
C ALA A 105 2.77 -23.86 -16.52
N LEU A 106 3.51 -24.50 -15.62
CA LEU A 106 4.35 -25.65 -15.92
C LEU A 106 3.50 -26.85 -16.36
N GLN A 107 2.41 -27.13 -15.64
CA GLN A 107 1.50 -28.23 -16.00
C GLN A 107 0.93 -28.01 -17.41
N LYS A 108 0.42 -26.81 -17.71
CA LYS A 108 -0.07 -26.45 -19.05
C LYS A 108 1.00 -26.62 -20.12
N THR A 109 2.23 -26.21 -19.83
CA THR A 109 3.38 -26.35 -20.74
C THR A 109 3.69 -27.82 -21.05
N LEU A 110 3.61 -28.71 -20.05
CA LEU A 110 3.80 -30.15 -20.23
C LEU A 110 2.65 -30.79 -21.02
N ASP A 111 1.41 -30.35 -20.77
CA ASP A 111 0.22 -30.84 -21.49
C ASP A 111 0.26 -30.46 -22.99
N GLU A 112 0.89 -29.33 -23.31
CA GLU A 112 1.18 -28.89 -24.69
C GLU A 112 2.34 -29.66 -25.36
N GLY A 113 3.01 -30.57 -24.62
CA GLY A 113 4.10 -31.41 -25.12
C GLY A 113 5.49 -30.79 -25.06
N TYR A 114 5.64 -29.65 -24.37
CA TYR A 114 6.95 -29.04 -24.11
C TYR A 114 7.61 -29.64 -22.86
N THR A 115 8.79 -29.15 -22.51
CA THR A 115 9.58 -29.66 -21.37
C THR A 115 9.67 -28.62 -20.27
N ILE A 116 10.10 -29.07 -19.08
CA ILE A 116 10.36 -28.20 -17.93
C ILE A 116 11.46 -27.16 -18.19
N GLU A 117 12.27 -27.33 -19.24
CA GLU A 117 13.36 -26.43 -19.61
C GLU A 117 12.89 -25.29 -20.54
N ASP A 118 11.66 -25.36 -21.07
CA ASP A 118 11.09 -24.32 -21.94
C ASP A 118 10.55 -23.14 -21.11
N GLY A 119 11.47 -22.38 -20.52
CA GLY A 119 11.14 -21.25 -19.66
C GLY A 119 10.32 -20.16 -20.36
N LEU A 120 10.48 -19.99 -21.68
CA LEU A 120 9.68 -19.04 -22.45
C LEU A 120 8.23 -19.50 -22.53
N ARG A 121 7.99 -20.78 -22.81
CA ARG A 121 6.63 -21.33 -22.85
C ARG A 121 5.97 -21.26 -21.48
N ILE A 122 6.71 -21.59 -20.42
CA ILE A 122 6.22 -21.48 -19.03
C ILE A 122 5.80 -20.02 -18.74
N ALA A 123 6.67 -19.04 -19.03
CA ALA A 123 6.37 -17.64 -18.80
C ALA A 123 5.21 -17.10 -19.67
N GLN A 124 5.00 -17.65 -20.87
CA GLN A 124 3.82 -17.33 -21.68
C GLN A 124 2.54 -17.91 -21.07
N ASN A 125 2.62 -19.14 -20.54
CA ASN A 125 1.51 -19.83 -19.90
C ASN A 125 1.18 -19.30 -18.50
N MET A 126 2.00 -18.41 -17.97
CA MET A 126 1.73 -17.62 -16.76
C MET A 126 0.82 -16.41 -17.02
N ARG A 127 0.67 -15.95 -18.27
CA ARG A 127 -0.17 -14.80 -18.62
C ARG A 127 -1.61 -15.22 -18.84
N ASP A 128 -2.55 -14.29 -18.63
CA ASP A 128 -4.00 -14.54 -18.77
C ASP A 128 -4.41 -15.83 -18.02
N LEU A 129 -3.92 -15.95 -16.78
CA LEU A 129 -4.04 -17.14 -15.96
C LEU A 129 -4.75 -16.79 -14.66
N ASN A 130 -5.89 -17.45 -14.45
CA ASN A 130 -6.67 -17.32 -13.23
C ASN A 130 -6.60 -18.63 -12.45
N PHE A 131 -6.29 -18.57 -11.16
CA PHE A 131 -6.16 -19.76 -10.31
C PHE A 131 -6.56 -19.45 -8.86
N GLU A 132 -6.89 -20.49 -8.10
CA GLU A 132 -7.18 -20.36 -6.67
C GLU A 132 -5.85 -20.23 -5.90
N GLY A 133 -5.62 -19.06 -5.30
CA GLY A 133 -4.48 -18.79 -4.42
C GLY A 133 -4.74 -19.21 -2.98
N ILE A 134 -3.89 -18.77 -2.06
CA ILE A 134 -3.99 -19.12 -0.64
C ILE A 134 -5.29 -18.65 0.03
N ASP A 135 -5.86 -17.54 -0.46
CA ASP A 135 -7.06 -16.94 0.12
C ASP A 135 -8.21 -16.84 -0.90
N ARG A 136 -7.89 -16.38 -2.12
CA ARG A 136 -8.88 -16.05 -3.14
C ARG A 136 -8.39 -16.38 -4.55
N MET A 137 -9.28 -16.23 -5.52
CA MET A 137 -8.91 -16.25 -6.92
C MET A 137 -7.88 -15.17 -7.23
N VAL A 138 -6.77 -15.59 -7.82
CA VAL A 138 -5.73 -14.71 -8.36
C VAL A 138 -5.99 -14.52 -9.83
N TYR A 139 -5.96 -13.27 -10.27
CA TYR A 139 -6.10 -12.89 -11.67
C TYR A 139 -4.79 -12.32 -12.17
N ILE A 140 -4.26 -12.92 -13.24
CA ILE A 140 -3.07 -12.46 -13.95
C ILE A 140 -3.50 -12.00 -15.33
N ASP A 141 -3.16 -10.76 -15.68
CA ASP A 141 -3.57 -10.16 -16.94
C ASP A 141 -2.77 -10.71 -18.15
N GLU A 142 -3.09 -10.22 -19.35
CA GLU A 142 -2.42 -10.61 -20.59
C GLU A 142 -0.92 -10.22 -20.64
N ASN A 143 -0.50 -9.27 -19.81
CA ASN A 143 0.89 -8.83 -19.69
C ASN A 143 1.69 -9.69 -18.69
N GLY A 144 0.99 -10.42 -17.82
CA GLY A 144 1.60 -11.21 -16.74
C GLY A 144 1.62 -10.48 -15.40
N ASP A 145 0.87 -9.38 -15.28
CA ASP A 145 0.78 -8.59 -14.06
C ASP A 145 -0.38 -9.11 -13.19
N ARG A 146 -0.14 -9.14 -11.88
CA ARG A 146 -1.19 -9.47 -10.91
C ARG A 146 -2.05 -8.23 -10.69
N ASN A 147 -3.34 -8.47 -10.54
CA ASN A 147 -4.33 -7.47 -10.19
C ASN A 147 -4.70 -7.57 -8.70
N PRO A 148 -4.05 -6.81 -7.79
CA PRO A 148 -4.35 -6.88 -6.36
C PRO A 148 -5.55 -6.00 -5.98
N ASP A 149 -6.24 -6.42 -4.92
CA ASP A 149 -7.15 -5.57 -4.18
C ASP A 149 -6.35 -4.66 -3.24
N TYR A 150 -6.81 -3.42 -3.03
CA TYR A 150 -6.13 -2.44 -2.19
C TYR A 150 -6.99 -2.00 -1.02
N SER A 151 -6.34 -1.70 0.11
CA SER A 151 -6.89 -0.92 1.21
C SER A 151 -6.34 0.50 1.14
N LEU A 152 -7.22 1.49 1.32
CA LEU A 152 -6.81 2.87 1.58
C LEU A 152 -6.93 3.11 3.08
N GLN A 153 -5.89 3.71 3.65
CA GLN A 153 -5.72 3.82 5.08
C GLN A 153 -5.43 5.24 5.52
N ASP A 154 -5.94 5.54 6.70
CA ASP A 154 -5.74 6.77 7.44
C ASP A 154 -4.95 6.45 8.70
N HIS A 155 -4.01 7.31 9.05
CA HIS A 155 -3.23 7.16 10.26
C HIS A 155 -3.98 7.80 11.42
N ILE A 156 -4.34 7.02 12.45
CA ILE A 156 -5.10 7.43 13.64
C ILE A 156 -4.38 6.89 14.88
N ASP A 157 -4.09 7.75 15.85
CA ASP A 157 -3.55 7.35 17.15
C ASP A 157 -2.35 6.38 17.05
N TYR A 158 -1.36 6.73 16.22
CA TYR A 158 -0.11 5.97 15.99
C TYR A 158 -0.28 4.67 15.16
N ASP A 159 -1.44 4.46 14.52
CA ASP A 159 -1.73 3.23 13.74
C ASP A 159 -2.47 3.53 12.42
N PHE A 160 -2.35 2.65 11.43
CA PHE A 160 -3.07 2.78 10.15
C PHE A 160 -4.37 1.98 10.16
N HIS A 161 -5.47 2.65 9.82
CA HIS A 161 -6.79 2.04 9.73
C HIS A 161 -7.37 2.16 8.32
N ASP A 162 -7.87 1.03 7.80
CA ASP A 162 -8.61 0.99 6.53
C ASP A 162 -9.84 1.90 6.59
N PHE A 163 -9.90 2.90 5.70
CA PHE A 163 -11.09 3.72 5.48
C PHE A 163 -11.83 3.38 4.17
N ALA A 164 -11.16 2.75 3.21
CA ALA A 164 -11.79 2.25 1.99
C ALA A 164 -11.11 0.99 1.45
N HIS A 165 -11.85 0.20 0.67
CA HIS A 165 -11.34 -0.95 -0.08
C HIS A 165 -11.61 -0.76 -1.57
N TYR A 166 -10.57 -0.95 -2.38
CA TYR A 166 -10.69 -1.06 -3.82
C TYR A 166 -10.60 -2.54 -4.21
N GLU A 167 -11.63 -3.02 -4.91
CA GLU A 167 -11.69 -4.37 -5.45
C GLU A 167 -11.43 -4.32 -6.95
N GLU A 168 -10.30 -4.88 -7.38
CA GLU A 168 -9.87 -4.75 -8.77
C GLU A 168 -10.86 -5.43 -9.72
N ALA A 169 -11.31 -6.64 -9.36
CA ALA A 169 -12.15 -7.46 -10.22
C ALA A 169 -13.48 -6.77 -10.59
N THR A 170 -13.93 -5.80 -9.78
CA THR A 170 -15.15 -5.03 -10.03
C THR A 170 -14.89 -3.55 -10.33
N GLY A 171 -13.66 -3.08 -10.17
CA GLY A 171 -13.30 -1.66 -10.19
C GLY A 171 -14.00 -0.83 -9.11
N ASN A 172 -14.49 -1.48 -8.06
CA ASN A 172 -15.32 -0.83 -7.04
C ASN A 172 -14.46 -0.28 -5.90
N LEU A 173 -14.62 1.02 -5.61
CA LEU A 173 -14.09 1.65 -4.40
C LEU A 173 -15.21 1.77 -3.36
N SER A 174 -15.09 1.02 -2.27
CA SER A 174 -16.04 1.02 -1.16
C SER A 174 -15.47 1.78 0.04
N ILE A 175 -16.16 2.85 0.45
CA ILE A 175 -15.78 3.63 1.64
C ILE A 175 -16.39 2.96 2.87
N ILE A 176 -15.55 2.55 3.81
CA ILE A 176 -15.92 1.89 5.08
C ILE A 176 -16.25 2.95 6.13
N THR A 177 -15.35 3.92 6.28
CA THR A 177 -15.51 5.11 7.12
C THR A 177 -15.06 6.34 6.33
N PRO A 178 -15.69 7.51 6.52
CA PRO A 178 -15.19 8.73 5.92
C PRO A 178 -13.72 8.97 6.33
N PRO A 179 -12.81 9.30 5.40
CA PRO A 179 -11.44 9.63 5.73
C PRO A 179 -11.38 10.91 6.55
N ARG A 180 -10.41 11.02 7.46
CA ARG A 180 -10.18 12.28 8.18
C ARG A 180 -9.29 13.16 7.31
N TRP A 181 -9.82 14.33 6.97
CA TRP A 181 -9.03 15.35 6.30
C TRP A 181 -8.24 16.14 7.33
N PRO A 182 -6.99 16.54 7.06
CA PRO A 182 -6.18 17.31 8.02
C PRO A 182 -6.82 18.63 8.43
N SER A 183 -7.62 19.24 7.54
CA SER A 183 -8.39 20.46 7.84
C SER A 183 -9.62 20.23 8.73
N GLY A 184 -10.05 18.98 8.92
CA GLY A 184 -11.31 18.61 9.59
C GLY A 184 -12.58 19.07 8.86
N LEU A 185 -12.48 19.74 7.71
CA LEU A 185 -13.60 20.44 7.07
C LEU A 185 -14.05 19.77 5.77
N ALA A 186 -13.13 19.50 4.84
CA ALA A 186 -13.42 18.92 3.53
C ALA A 186 -12.15 18.46 2.81
N THR A 187 -12.33 17.68 1.74
CA THR A 187 -11.28 17.34 0.77
C THR A 187 -10.61 18.60 0.24
N PRO A 188 -9.27 18.69 0.25
CA PRO A 188 -8.56 19.83 -0.32
C PRO A 188 -8.86 19.94 -1.82
N GLN A 189 -8.85 21.17 -2.35
CA GLN A 189 -8.96 21.37 -3.79
C GLN A 189 -7.69 20.87 -4.47
N GLU A 190 -7.85 20.24 -5.64
CA GLU A 190 -6.72 19.79 -6.46
C GLU A 190 -5.82 20.95 -6.91
N THR A 191 -6.38 22.15 -7.05
CA THR A 191 -5.65 23.36 -7.45
C THR A 191 -5.82 24.45 -6.40
N PRO A 192 -4.76 25.17 -6.01
CA PRO A 192 -4.87 26.32 -5.12
C PRO A 192 -5.81 27.39 -5.68
N GLN A 193 -6.49 28.13 -4.81
CA GLN A 193 -7.45 29.17 -5.21
C GLN A 193 -6.85 30.22 -6.17
N CYS A 194 -5.58 30.57 -5.99
CA CYS A 194 -4.85 31.53 -6.83
C CYS A 194 -4.11 30.88 -8.01
N GLY A 195 -4.23 29.57 -8.21
CA GLY A 195 -3.36 28.83 -9.13
C GLY A 195 -1.99 28.57 -8.51
N TRP A 196 -1.18 27.76 -9.18
CA TRP A 196 0.13 27.34 -8.66
C TRP A 196 1.16 28.48 -8.67
N ASP A 197 1.05 29.38 -9.65
CA ASP A 197 1.94 30.52 -9.86
C ASP A 197 1.27 31.86 -9.48
N GLY A 198 0.10 31.81 -8.85
CA GLY A 198 -0.70 33.00 -8.54
C GLY A 198 -1.45 33.58 -9.75
N GLU A 199 -1.55 32.82 -10.85
CA GLU A 199 -2.10 33.26 -12.13
C GLU A 199 -3.60 33.63 -12.10
N PHE A 200 -4.34 33.17 -11.09
CA PHE A 200 -5.76 33.48 -10.93
C PHE A 200 -6.05 34.59 -9.91
N CYS A 201 -5.02 35.11 -9.24
CA CYS A 201 -5.16 36.20 -8.28
C CYS A 201 -4.61 37.51 -8.84
N GLU A 202 -5.39 38.59 -8.74
CA GLU A 202 -4.94 39.91 -9.20
C GLU A 202 -3.78 40.42 -8.35
N VAL A 203 -2.66 40.75 -9.00
CA VAL A 203 -1.54 41.42 -8.34
C VAL A 203 -1.95 42.87 -8.09
N ASN A 204 -2.15 43.26 -6.84
CA ASN A 204 -2.46 44.66 -6.52
C ASN A 204 -1.27 45.56 -6.91
N PRO A 205 -1.41 46.42 -7.95
CA PRO A 205 -0.30 47.20 -8.47
C PRO A 205 0.15 48.35 -7.55
N TYR A 206 -0.52 48.57 -6.40
CA TYR A 206 -0.26 49.69 -5.50
C TYR A 206 0.66 49.34 -4.31
N VAL A 207 1.13 48.10 -4.18
CA VAL A 207 1.95 47.65 -3.03
C VAL A 207 3.46 47.58 -3.35
N SER A 208 3.87 47.64 -4.62
CA SER A 208 5.28 47.54 -5.02
C SER A 208 6.10 48.84 -4.91
N SER A 209 5.48 49.97 -4.53
CA SER A 209 6.14 51.29 -4.52
C SER A 209 6.75 51.71 -3.18
N PHE A 210 6.73 50.86 -2.14
CA PHE A 210 7.25 51.20 -0.80
C PHE A 210 8.55 50.50 -0.40
N LEU A 211 9.20 49.78 -1.31
CA LEU A 211 10.54 49.24 -1.08
C LEU A 211 11.48 49.66 -2.21
N SER A 212 11.95 50.90 -2.13
CA SER A 212 13.17 51.40 -2.78
C SER A 212 14.00 52.19 -1.78
#